data_AF-A0A317JKJ3-F1
#
_entry.id   AF-A0A317JKJ3-F1
#
_cell.length_a   1.000
_cell.length_b   1.000
_cell.length_c   1.000
_cell.angle_alpha   90.00
_cell.angle_beta   90.00
_cell.angle_gamma   90.00
#
_symmetry.space_group_name_H-M   'P 1'
#
loop_
_entity.id
_entity.type
_entity.pdbx_description
1 polymer ?
#
loop_
_entity_poly.entity_id
_entity_poly.type
_entity_poly.pdbx_seq_one_letter_code
_entity_poly.pdbx_strand_id
1 'polypeptide(L)'
;MSKQKNKNATKYASVRIKADSRGQAAALLIAANKKTYGRKVKLDELIELALSLVTSDHIKLLQSRSLTNEDKKEMLRQKYVEVRGPISRDEFTGFMMTSDFQSFLAESNRSTESEAAAAQNL
;
A
#
# COMPACT_ATOMS: atom_id res chain seq x y z
N MET A 1 -10.14 44.73 19.62
CA MET A 1 -10.91 43.47 19.73
C MET A 1 -10.02 42.29 19.33
N SER A 2 -9.34 41.65 20.31
CA SER A 2 -8.43 40.52 20.07
C SER A 2 -9.24 39.22 20.02
N LYS A 3 -9.16 38.49 18.90
CA LYS A 3 -9.79 37.16 18.75
C LYS A 3 -9.03 36.15 19.62
N GLN A 4 -9.60 35.75 20.74
CA GLN A 4 -9.11 34.60 21.51
C GLN A 4 -9.14 33.33 20.63
N LYS A 5 -7.96 32.79 20.31
CA LYS A 5 -7.85 31.47 19.68
C LYS A 5 -8.16 30.40 20.73
N ASN A 6 -9.25 29.67 20.53
CA ASN A 6 -9.63 28.52 21.34
C ASN A 6 -8.59 27.40 21.19
N LYS A 7 -7.81 27.12 22.24
CA LYS A 7 -6.71 26.13 22.26
C LYS A 7 -7.18 24.66 22.17
N ASN A 8 -8.49 24.40 22.22
CA ASN A 8 -9.07 23.05 22.11
C ASN A 8 -9.35 22.60 20.66
N ALA A 9 -9.20 23.50 19.68
CA ALA A 9 -9.47 23.17 18.28
C ALA A 9 -8.44 22.21 17.64
N THR A 10 -7.31 21.98 18.29
CA THR A 10 -6.21 21.14 17.78
C THR A 10 -6.38 19.64 18.02
N LYS A 11 -7.38 19.19 18.79
CA LYS A 11 -7.52 17.76 19.15
C LYS A 11 -8.13 16.88 18.05
N TYR A 12 -8.89 17.46 17.12
CA TYR A 12 -9.59 16.71 16.07
C TYR A 12 -9.20 17.21 14.69
N ALA A 13 -8.94 16.29 13.77
CA ALA A 13 -8.69 16.57 12.37
C ALA A 13 -9.81 15.97 11.50
N SER A 14 -10.26 16.71 10.49
CA SER A 14 -11.22 16.18 9.52
C SER A 14 -10.49 15.44 8.41
N VAL A 15 -10.83 14.16 8.21
CA VAL A 15 -10.31 13.34 7.12
C VAL A 15 -11.42 13.08 6.11
N ARG A 16 -11.14 13.36 4.84
CA ARG A 16 -12.05 13.01 3.75
C ARG A 16 -11.79 11.57 3.32
N ILE A 17 -12.85 10.76 3.36
CA ILE A 17 -12.83 9.36 2.93
C ILE A 17 -13.92 9.13 1.88
N LYS A 18 -13.75 8.12 1.03
CA LYS A 18 -14.76 7.72 0.04
C LYS A 18 -16.02 7.23 0.75
N ALA A 19 -17.18 7.40 0.09
CA ALA A 19 -18.48 6.96 0.63
C ALA A 19 -18.50 5.46 0.93
N ASP A 20 -17.91 4.65 0.05
CA ASP A 20 -17.86 3.19 0.22
C ASP A 20 -17.08 2.79 1.48
N SER A 21 -15.90 3.38 1.68
CA SER A 21 -15.07 3.14 2.86
C SER A 21 -15.78 3.58 4.15
N ARG A 22 -16.53 4.69 4.10
CA ARG A 22 -17.38 5.12 5.22
C ARG A 22 -18.48 4.11 5.52
N GLY A 23 -19.13 3.57 4.49
CA GLY A 23 -20.16 2.54 4.62
C GLY A 23 -19.63 1.26 5.28
N GLN A 24 -18.46 0.79 4.85
CA GLN A 24 -17.78 -0.37 5.43
C GLN A 24 -17.45 -0.14 6.91
N ALA A 25 -16.89 1.02 7.25
CA ALA A 25 -16.59 1.36 8.64
C ALA A 25 -17.86 1.42 9.52
N ALA A 26 -18.97 1.95 8.99
CA ALA A 26 -20.24 1.98 9.69
C ALA A 26 -20.82 0.58 9.92
N ALA A 27 -20.72 -0.34 8.94
CA ALA A 27 -21.18 -1.72 9.08
C ALA A 27 -20.39 -2.48 10.17
N LEU A 28 -19.07 -2.31 10.20
CA LEU A 28 -18.21 -2.87 11.25
C LEU A 28 -18.57 -2.31 12.63
N LEU A 29 -18.85 -1.01 12.72
CA LEU A 29 -19.25 -0.36 13.95
C LEU A 29 -20.61 -0.86 14.46
N ILE A 30 -21.57 -1.14 13.57
CA ILE A 30 -22.84 -1.78 13.94
C ILE A 30 -22.57 -3.16 14.52
N ALA A 31 -21.74 -3.98 13.86
CA ALA A 31 -21.38 -5.31 14.33
C ALA A 31 -20.70 -5.27 15.71
N ALA A 32 -19.72 -4.39 15.90
CA ALA A 32 -19.02 -4.20 17.18
C ALA A 32 -19.96 -3.75 18.31
N ASN A 33 -21.03 -3.02 17.98
CA ASN A 33 -22.01 -2.51 18.95
C ASN A 33 -23.19 -3.45 19.21
N LYS A 34 -23.21 -4.67 18.67
CA LYS A 34 -24.24 -5.68 19.00
C LYS A 34 -24.12 -6.28 20.40
N LYS A 35 -23.17 -5.80 21.22
CA LYS A 35 -22.99 -6.26 22.61
C LYS A 35 -24.17 -5.86 23.51
N THR A 36 -24.50 -6.72 24.46
CA THR A 36 -25.65 -6.58 25.35
C THR A 36 -25.43 -5.57 26.49
N TYR A 37 -24.17 -5.28 26.83
CA TYR A 37 -23.80 -4.39 27.94
C TYR A 37 -22.62 -3.48 27.61
N GLY A 38 -22.53 -2.38 28.35
CA GLY A 38 -21.42 -1.42 28.30
C GLY A 38 -21.60 -0.28 27.29
N ARG A 39 -20.58 0.59 27.22
CA ARG A 39 -20.58 1.78 26.34
C ARG A 39 -20.46 1.38 24.86
N LYS A 40 -21.15 2.10 23.98
CA LYS A 40 -20.96 1.98 22.52
C LYS A 40 -19.52 2.29 22.11
N VAL A 41 -18.97 1.44 21.24
CA VAL A 41 -17.69 1.63 20.56
C VAL A 41 -17.82 2.79 19.58
N LYS A 42 -16.87 3.71 19.63
CA LYS A 42 -16.80 4.87 18.71
C LYS A 42 -16.01 4.51 17.46
N LEU A 43 -16.23 5.28 16.39
CA LEU A 43 -15.47 5.12 15.15
C LEU A 43 -13.96 5.35 15.35
N ASP A 44 -13.60 6.30 16.22
CA ASP A 44 -12.21 6.61 16.57
C ASP A 44 -11.48 5.39 17.16
N GLU A 45 -12.12 4.70 18.11
CA GLU A 45 -11.59 3.47 18.75
C GLU A 45 -11.44 2.32 17.74
N LEU A 46 -12.38 2.20 16.79
CA LEU A 46 -12.29 1.21 15.71
C LEU A 46 -11.10 1.51 14.79
N ILE A 47 -10.90 2.78 14.42
CA ILE A 47 -9.79 3.21 13.56
C ILE A 47 -8.45 3.00 14.28
N GLU A 48 -8.36 3.34 15.57
CA GLU A 48 -7.15 3.15 16.37
C GLU A 48 -6.73 1.67 16.43
N LEU A 49 -7.70 0.76 16.65
CA LEU A 49 -7.46 -0.69 16.57
C LEU A 49 -7.05 -1.12 15.17
N ALA A 50 -7.71 -0.62 14.13
CA ALA A 50 -7.37 -0.98 12.75
C ALA A 50 -5.94 -0.54 12.40
N LEU A 51 -5.52 0.64 12.83
CA LEU A 51 -4.17 1.16 12.62
C LEU A 51 -3.11 0.37 13.38
N SER A 52 -3.41 -0.15 14.57
CA SER A 52 -2.47 -0.97 15.33
C SER A 52 -2.24 -2.36 14.73
N LEU A 53 -3.18 -2.85 13.91
CA LEU A 53 -3.07 -4.12 13.19
C LEU A 53 -2.38 -3.98 11.81
N VAL A 54 -2.07 -2.75 11.38
CA VAL A 54 -1.34 -2.54 10.12
C VAL A 54 0.11 -2.99 10.30
N THR A 55 0.50 -4.04 9.56
CA THR A 55 1.87 -4.54 9.52
C THR A 55 2.65 -3.92 8.36
N SER A 56 3.97 -4.10 8.37
CA SER A 56 4.84 -3.73 7.24
C SER A 56 4.41 -4.38 5.93
N ASP A 57 3.91 -5.60 5.96
CA ASP A 57 3.44 -6.31 4.76
C ASP A 57 2.16 -5.68 4.19
N HIS A 58 1.24 -5.22 5.05
CA HIS A 58 0.07 -4.47 4.61
C HIS A 58 0.48 -3.14 3.96
N ILE A 59 1.52 -2.48 4.46
CA ILE A 59 2.07 -1.25 3.85
C ILE A 59 2.67 -1.55 2.47
N LYS A 60 3.48 -2.60 2.35
CA LYS A 60 4.04 -3.05 1.06
C LYS A 60 2.93 -3.39 0.06
N LEU A 61 1.85 -4.02 0.51
CA LEU A 61 0.68 -4.32 -0.32
C LEU A 61 -0.05 -3.04 -0.78
N LEU A 62 -0.18 -2.04 0.08
CA LEU A 62 -0.76 -0.75 -0.31
C LEU A 62 0.11 -0.04 -1.34
N GLN A 63 1.43 -0.05 -1.14
CA GLN A 63 2.40 0.49 -2.11
C GLN A 63 2.28 -0.22 -3.46
N SER A 64 2.28 -1.56 -3.48
CA SER A 64 2.18 -2.32 -4.72
C SER A 64 0.86 -2.12 -5.47
N ARG A 65 -0.25 -1.94 -4.75
CA ARG A 65 -1.56 -1.61 -5.34
C ARG A 65 -1.64 -0.19 -5.90
N SER A 66 -0.83 0.73 -5.37
CA SER A 66 -0.79 2.12 -5.84
C SER A 66 0.00 2.30 -7.13
N LEU A 67 0.83 1.32 -7.50
CA LEU A 67 1.64 1.36 -8.72
C LEU A 67 0.77 1.29 -9.97
N THR A 68 0.94 2.26 -10.85
CA THR A 68 0.36 2.24 -12.19
C THR A 68 1.06 1.20 -13.07
N ASN A 69 0.48 0.88 -14.23
CA ASN A 69 1.12 -0.01 -15.19
C ASN A 69 2.43 0.57 -15.74
N GLU A 70 2.50 1.89 -15.91
CA GLU A 70 3.74 2.59 -16.27
C GLU A 70 4.80 2.46 -15.17
N ASP A 71 4.42 2.59 -13.89
CA ASP A 71 5.36 2.42 -12.78
C ASP A 71 5.91 0.98 -12.74
N LYS A 72 5.05 -0.02 -12.95
CA LYS A 72 5.48 -1.43 -13.01
C LYS A 72 6.44 -1.68 -14.18
N LYS A 73 6.18 -1.07 -15.33
CA LYS A 73 7.06 -1.13 -16.50
C LYS A 73 8.42 -0.49 -16.21
N GLU A 74 8.43 0.68 -15.58
CA GLU A 74 9.66 1.38 -15.21
C GLU A 74 10.47 0.61 -14.17
N MET A 75 9.83 0.00 -13.16
CA MET A 75 10.50 -0.89 -12.20
C MET A 75 11.19 -2.07 -12.89
N LEU A 76 10.52 -2.68 -13.88
CA LEU A 76 11.10 -3.78 -14.64
C LEU A 76 12.27 -3.31 -15.52
N ARG A 77 12.17 -2.10 -16.08
CA ARG A 77 13.27 -1.47 -16.85
C ARG A 77 14.48 -1.22 -15.95
N GLN A 78 14.28 -0.73 -14.73
CA GLN A 78 15.37 -0.51 -13.78
C GLN A 78 16.10 -1.82 -13.44
N LYS A 79 15.36 -2.89 -13.15
CA LYS A 79 15.95 -4.23 -12.97
C LYS A 79 16.73 -4.71 -14.19
N TYR A 80 16.20 -4.45 -15.39
CA TYR A 80 16.91 -4.78 -16.62
C TYR A 80 18.23 -3.99 -16.74
N VAL A 81 18.21 -2.70 -16.41
CA VAL A 81 19.41 -1.85 -16.45
C VAL A 81 20.47 -2.31 -15.47
N GLU A 82 20.08 -2.77 -14.28
CA GLU A 82 21.00 -3.31 -13.28
C GLU A 82 21.71 -4.59 -13.76
N VAL A 83 20.99 -5.47 -14.46
CA VAL A 83 21.52 -6.79 -14.88
C VAL A 83 22.22 -6.74 -16.24
N ARG A 84 21.67 -6.00 -17.20
CA ARG A 84 22.05 -6.05 -18.63
C ARG A 84 22.52 -4.72 -19.20
N GLY A 85 22.43 -3.62 -18.44
CA GLY A 85 22.92 -2.31 -18.84
C GLY A 85 21.86 -1.34 -19.39
N PRO A 86 22.25 -0.09 -19.67
CA PRO A 86 21.33 1.00 -19.97
C PRO A 86 20.53 0.74 -21.25
N ILE A 87 19.21 0.90 -21.16
CA ILE A 87 18.26 0.78 -22.28
C ILE A 87 17.27 1.95 -22.24
N SER A 88 16.94 2.53 -23.38
CA SER A 88 15.91 3.58 -23.44
C SER A 88 14.51 3.00 -23.23
N ARG A 89 13.51 3.86 -23.00
CA ARG A 89 12.12 3.42 -22.80
C ARG A 89 11.52 2.77 -24.05
N ASP A 90 11.85 3.28 -25.21
CA ASP A 90 11.33 2.78 -26.49
C ASP A 90 11.98 1.43 -26.83
N GLU A 91 13.31 1.35 -26.71
CA GLU A 91 14.05 0.09 -26.89
C GLU A 91 13.60 -0.99 -25.90
N PHE A 92 13.33 -0.62 -24.65
CA PHE A 92 12.80 -1.56 -23.67
C PHE A 92 11.39 -2.06 -24.03
N THR A 93 10.58 -1.20 -24.65
CA THR A 93 9.26 -1.59 -25.13
C THR A 93 9.37 -2.57 -26.30
N GLY A 94 10.31 -2.34 -27.22
CA GLY A 94 10.64 -3.30 -28.27
C GLY A 94 11.16 -4.62 -27.71
N PHE A 95 12.02 -4.57 -26.69
CA PHE A 95 12.53 -5.75 -25.99
C PHE A 95 11.40 -6.57 -25.35
N MET A 96 10.38 -5.96 -24.73
CA MET A 96 9.24 -6.68 -24.17
C MET A 96 8.47 -7.55 -25.17
N MET A 97 8.58 -7.23 -26.46
CA MET A 97 7.91 -7.97 -27.54
C MET A 97 8.73 -9.16 -28.06
N THR A 98 9.97 -9.33 -27.61
CA THR A 98 10.85 -10.44 -28.05
C THR A 98 10.73 -11.66 -27.14
N SER A 99 11.16 -12.83 -27.63
CA SER A 99 11.23 -14.06 -26.83
C SER A 99 12.24 -13.95 -25.67
N ASP A 100 13.28 -13.12 -25.82
CA ASP A 100 14.31 -12.91 -24.81
C ASP A 100 13.78 -12.24 -23.53
N PHE A 101 12.67 -11.52 -23.63
CA PHE A 101 11.98 -10.95 -22.48
C PHE A 101 11.43 -12.02 -21.54
N GLN A 102 10.91 -13.13 -22.09
CA GLN A 102 10.39 -14.24 -21.27
C GLN A 102 11.50 -14.89 -20.45
N SER A 103 12.68 -15.06 -21.07
CA SER A 103 13.87 -15.55 -20.38
C SER A 103 14.33 -14.61 -19.26
N PHE A 104 14.31 -13.29 -19.52
CA PHE A 104 14.62 -12.27 -18.51
C PHE A 104 13.63 -12.27 -17.34
N LEU A 105 12.33 -12.45 -17.59
CA LEU A 105 11.32 -12.57 -16.54
C LEU A 105 11.54 -13.80 -15.66
N ALA A 106 11.86 -14.94 -16.29
CA ALA A 106 12.15 -16.18 -15.56
C ALA A 106 13.39 -16.04 -14.66
N GLU A 107 14.41 -15.34 -15.14
CA GLU A 107 15.64 -15.04 -14.40
C GLU A 107 15.37 -14.07 -13.23
N SER A 108 14.65 -12.98 -13.50
CA SER A 108 14.30 -11.96 -12.50
C SER A 108 13.46 -12.51 -11.34
N ASN A 109 12.54 -13.45 -11.63
CA ASN A 109 11.71 -14.09 -10.61
C ASN A 109 12.54 -15.01 -9.69
N ARG A 110 13.51 -15.75 -10.24
CA ARG A 110 14.40 -16.60 -9.44
C ARG A 110 15.29 -15.78 -8.50
N SER A 111 15.79 -14.64 -8.95
CA SER A 111 16.58 -13.74 -8.10
C SER A 111 15.76 -13.20 -6.92
N THR A 112 14.49 -12.83 -7.16
CA THR A 112 13.61 -12.38 -6.07
C THR A 112 13.24 -13.48 -5.08
N GLU A 113 13.10 -14.73 -5.53
CA GLU A 113 12.83 -15.88 -4.65
C GLU A 113 14.06 -16.23 -3.79
N SER A 114 15.26 -16.12 -4.37
CA SER A 114 16.53 -16.32 -3.65
C SER A 114 16.76 -15.26 -2.56
N GLU A 115 16.46 -13.99 -2.85
CA GLU A 115 16.58 -12.90 -1.87
C GLU A 115 15.52 -12.99 -0.77
N ALA A 116 14.28 -13.38 -1.10
CA ALA A 116 13.22 -13.59 -0.13
C ALA A 116 13.51 -14.77 0.82
N ALA A 117 14.14 -15.84 0.32
CA ALA A 117 14.56 -16.98 1.15
C ALA A 117 15.73 -16.63 2.09
N ALA A 118 16.62 -15.73 1.69
CA ALA A 118 17.70 -15.24 2.54
C ALA A 118 17.21 -14.34 3.69
N ALA A 119 16.16 -13.54 3.45
CA ALA A 119 15.57 -12.64 4.44
C ALA A 119 14.71 -13.32 5.51
N GLN A 120 14.35 -14.60 5.35
CA GLN A 120 13.59 -15.38 6.34
C GLN A 120 14.48 -16.12 7.36
N ASN A 121 15.80 -16.08 7.19
CA ASN A 121 16.78 -16.74 8.07
C ASN A 121 17.56 -15.75 8.97
N LEU A 122 17.04 -14.54 9.14
CA LEU A 122 17.52 -13.48 10.04
C LEU A 122 16.38 -13.03 10.94
#